data_AF-A0A329TWW4-F1
#
_entry.id   AF-A0A329TWW4-F1
#
_cell.length_a   1.000
_cell.length_b   1.000
_cell.length_c   1.000
_cell.angle_alpha   90.00
_cell.angle_beta   90.00
_cell.angle_gamma   90.00
#
_symmetry.space_group_name_H-M   'P 1'
#
loop_
_entity.id
_entity.type
_entity.pdbx_description
1 polymer ?
#
loop_
_entity_poly.entity_id
_entity_poly.type
_entity_poly.pdbx_seq_one_letter_code
_entity_poly.pdbx_strand_id
1 'polypeptide(L)'
;VHMGVAACQMEKKGIATEKGELNRSIQKTNRLIREIRAQIEKLKEWIADLFKVWKTAPKQPPQAPNLANLLMKYLSVQREKSRKYSQSWQHQHTADELKTIAAAVNYLSEHGISNLDELDASLSSVSDRAYSIRAGMKTAEERMKKLQKLIEYGKNYTEYKPIHDELKKLQNGWTNKRDKYEEAHRAELTLWNAASRYLHANLPKGTKTLPIAE
;
A
#
# COMPACT_ATOMS: atom_id res chain seq x y z
N VAL A 1 52.12 20.88 -38.46
CA VAL A 1 52.95 21.95 -37.87
C VAL A 1 53.98 22.38 -38.91
N HIS A 2 54.23 23.69 -39.10
CA HIS A 2 55.22 24.14 -40.07
C HIS A 2 56.63 23.66 -39.67
N MET A 3 57.29 22.90 -40.55
CA MET A 3 58.67 22.48 -40.35
C MET A 3 59.61 23.57 -40.86
N GLY A 4 60.42 24.14 -39.97
CA GLY A 4 61.46 25.08 -40.36
C GLY A 4 62.49 24.43 -41.29
N VAL A 5 63.16 25.24 -42.13
CA VAL A 5 64.09 24.77 -43.18
C VAL A 5 65.19 23.85 -42.64
N ALA A 6 65.72 24.13 -41.44
CA ALA A 6 66.74 23.32 -40.79
C ALA A 6 66.23 21.90 -40.42
N ALA A 7 65.01 21.80 -39.87
CA ALA A 7 64.42 20.50 -39.52
C ALA A 7 64.07 19.68 -40.77
N CYS A 8 63.60 20.32 -41.83
CA CYS A 8 63.37 19.68 -43.13
C CYS A 8 64.65 19.08 -43.75
N GLN A 9 65.79 19.79 -43.64
CA GLN A 9 67.06 19.30 -44.17
C GLN A 9 67.63 18.13 -43.36
N MET A 10 67.45 18.13 -42.03
CA MET A 10 67.86 17.02 -41.16
C MET A 10 67.04 15.75 -41.44
N GLU A 11 65.71 15.86 -41.58
CA GLU A 11 64.84 14.73 -41.94
C GLU A 11 65.16 14.17 -43.32
N LYS A 12 65.48 15.03 -44.31
CA LYS A 12 65.94 14.59 -45.64
C LYS A 12 67.27 13.83 -45.60
N LYS A 13 68.13 14.13 -44.62
CA LYS A 13 69.38 13.40 -44.35
C LYS A 13 69.17 12.15 -43.48
N GLY A 14 67.92 11.80 -43.14
CA GLY A 14 67.59 10.64 -42.33
C GLY A 14 67.75 10.82 -40.83
N ILE A 15 68.02 12.05 -40.36
CA ILE A 15 68.11 12.37 -38.93
C ILE A 15 66.72 12.75 -38.43
N ALA A 16 66.15 11.91 -37.56
CA ALA A 16 64.84 12.17 -36.97
C ALA A 16 64.89 13.43 -36.08
N THR A 17 63.97 14.34 -36.32
CA THR A 17 63.77 15.56 -35.55
C THR A 17 62.51 15.43 -34.70
N GLU A 18 62.53 16.02 -33.51
CA GLU A 18 61.38 16.04 -32.59
C GLU A 18 60.13 16.62 -33.26
N LYS A 19 60.29 17.69 -34.08
CA LYS A 19 59.18 18.28 -34.85
C LYS A 19 58.67 17.36 -35.96
N GLY A 20 59.52 16.56 -36.61
CA GLY A 20 59.13 15.61 -37.63
C GLY A 20 58.43 14.37 -37.06
N GLU A 21 58.87 13.89 -35.91
CA GLU A 21 58.17 12.84 -35.14
C GLU A 21 56.80 13.31 -34.64
N LEU A 22 56.70 14.53 -34.10
CA LEU A 22 55.45 15.15 -33.72
C LEU A 22 54.48 15.25 -34.92
N ASN A 23 54.96 15.66 -36.09
CA ASN A 23 54.11 15.79 -37.28
C ASN A 23 53.62 14.41 -37.79
N ARG A 24 54.45 13.35 -37.70
CA ARG A 24 54.06 11.96 -38.00
C ARG A 24 53.00 11.45 -37.01
N SER A 25 53.14 11.74 -35.72
CA SER A 25 52.17 11.40 -34.69
C SER A 25 50.82 12.10 -34.93
N ILE A 26 50.84 13.42 -35.19
CA ILE A 26 49.64 14.20 -35.54
C ILE A 26 48.93 13.61 -36.77
N GLN A 27 49.67 13.19 -37.80
CA GLN A 27 49.07 12.56 -38.98
C GLN A 27 48.39 11.22 -38.66
N LYS A 28 49.02 10.36 -37.84
CA LYS A 28 48.42 9.10 -37.38
C LYS A 28 47.14 9.34 -36.57
N THR A 29 47.18 10.26 -35.62
CA THR A 29 46.02 10.63 -34.79
C THR A 29 44.88 11.21 -35.65
N ASN A 30 45.19 12.05 -36.65
CA ASN A 30 44.18 12.59 -37.55
C ASN A 30 43.52 11.51 -38.44
N ARG A 31 44.24 10.44 -38.81
CA ARG A 31 43.65 9.30 -39.51
C ARG A 31 42.67 8.55 -38.61
N LEU A 32 43.07 8.27 -37.36
CA LEU A 32 42.21 7.64 -36.35
C LEU A 32 40.94 8.46 -36.08
N ILE A 33 41.06 9.78 -35.96
CA ILE A 33 39.90 10.67 -35.78
C ILE A 33 38.92 10.58 -36.96
N ARG A 34 39.42 10.45 -38.20
CA ARG A 34 38.56 10.28 -39.38
C ARG A 34 37.85 8.94 -39.38
N GLU A 35 38.53 7.87 -38.98
CA GLU A 35 37.94 6.53 -38.87
C GLU A 35 36.85 6.48 -37.79
N ILE A 36 37.10 7.08 -36.62
CA ILE A 36 36.10 7.20 -35.55
C ILE A 36 34.87 7.98 -36.06
N ARG A 37 35.08 9.08 -36.78
CA ARG A 37 33.97 9.87 -37.35
C ARG A 37 33.15 9.03 -38.34
N ALA A 38 33.79 8.25 -39.20
CA ALA A 38 33.12 7.36 -40.14
C ALA A 38 32.32 6.25 -39.44
N GLN A 39 32.83 5.69 -38.34
CA GLN A 39 32.10 4.70 -37.54
C GLN A 39 30.88 5.31 -36.83
N ILE A 40 31.01 6.53 -36.29
CA ILE A 40 29.89 7.25 -35.68
C ILE A 40 28.78 7.50 -36.70
N GLU A 41 29.10 7.91 -37.92
CA GLU A 41 28.07 8.12 -38.96
C GLU A 41 27.37 6.80 -39.35
N LYS A 42 28.10 5.69 -39.48
CA LYS A 42 27.49 4.36 -39.69
C LYS A 42 26.54 3.94 -38.55
N LEU A 43 26.93 4.21 -37.30
CA LEU A 43 26.07 3.92 -36.14
C LEU A 43 24.81 4.79 -36.13
N LYS A 44 24.92 6.07 -36.50
CA LYS A 44 23.76 6.96 -36.63
C LYS A 44 22.80 6.47 -37.71
N GLU A 45 23.31 6.06 -38.87
CA GLU A 45 22.50 5.48 -39.96
C GLU A 45 21.80 4.19 -39.50
N TRP A 46 22.53 3.29 -38.84
CA TRP A 46 21.98 2.05 -38.30
C TRP A 46 20.88 2.30 -37.25
N ILE A 47 21.07 3.26 -36.34
CA ILE A 47 20.06 3.66 -35.36
C ILE A 47 18.84 4.28 -36.06
N ALA A 48 19.04 5.10 -37.08
CA ALA A 48 17.95 5.71 -37.84
C ALA A 48 17.12 4.65 -38.56
N ASP A 49 17.75 3.63 -39.13
CA ASP A 49 17.05 2.52 -39.78
C ASP A 49 16.29 1.65 -38.77
N LEU A 50 16.85 1.39 -37.59
CA LEU A 50 16.12 0.77 -36.47
C LEU A 50 14.88 1.58 -36.07
N PHE A 51 14.99 2.91 -35.98
CA PHE A 51 13.85 3.77 -35.69
C PHE A 51 12.78 3.76 -36.79
N LYS A 52 13.17 3.65 -38.07
CA LYS A 52 12.20 3.49 -39.17
C LYS A 52 11.43 2.19 -39.01
N VAL A 53 12.14 1.06 -38.78
CA VAL A 53 11.53 -0.25 -38.53
C VAL A 53 10.58 -0.19 -37.34
N TRP A 54 10.95 0.49 -36.26
CA TRP A 54 10.10 0.63 -35.07
C TRP A 54 8.85 1.49 -35.31
N LYS A 55 8.95 2.54 -36.14
CA LYS A 55 7.81 3.40 -36.51
C LYS A 55 6.84 2.73 -37.48
N THR A 56 7.34 1.87 -38.35
CA THR A 56 6.53 1.14 -39.36
C THR A 56 6.11 -0.25 -38.90
N ALA A 57 6.64 -0.73 -37.78
CA ALA A 57 6.16 -1.95 -37.15
C ALA A 57 4.67 -1.77 -36.82
N PRO A 58 3.82 -2.77 -37.12
CA PRO A 58 2.42 -2.71 -36.71
C PRO A 58 2.37 -2.49 -35.21
N LYS A 59 1.80 -1.36 -34.78
CA LYS A 59 1.38 -1.14 -33.39
C LYS A 59 0.28 -2.15 -33.12
N GLN A 60 0.65 -3.38 -32.76
CA GLN A 60 -0.24 -4.13 -31.89
C GLN A 60 -0.51 -3.20 -30.70
N PRO A 61 -1.77 -3.07 -30.23
CA PRO A 61 -1.98 -2.47 -28.92
C PRO A 61 -0.98 -3.17 -28.00
N PRO A 62 -0.22 -2.45 -27.15
CA PRO A 62 0.65 -3.13 -26.20
C PRO A 62 -0.26 -4.14 -25.51
N GLN A 63 -0.09 -5.43 -25.84
CA GLN A 63 -0.91 -6.45 -25.23
C GLN A 63 -0.52 -6.29 -23.78
N ALA A 64 -1.45 -5.74 -22.97
CA ALA A 64 -1.28 -5.71 -21.53
C ALA A 64 -0.76 -7.11 -21.20
N PRO A 65 0.42 -7.22 -20.55
CA PRO A 65 1.11 -8.50 -20.47
C PRO A 65 0.09 -9.52 -20.00
N ASN A 66 -0.22 -10.50 -20.86
CA ASN A 66 -1.23 -11.50 -20.58
C ASN A 66 -0.93 -12.07 -19.18
N LEU A 67 -1.95 -12.41 -18.39
CA LEU A 67 -1.81 -12.90 -17.02
C LEU A 67 -0.75 -14.01 -16.91
N ALA A 68 -0.66 -14.87 -17.92
CA ALA A 68 0.41 -15.85 -18.08
C ALA A 68 1.82 -15.23 -18.16
N ASN A 69 2.02 -14.16 -18.93
CA ASN A 69 3.30 -13.42 -19.02
C ASN A 69 3.68 -12.77 -17.69
N LEU A 70 2.71 -12.25 -16.93
CA LEU A 70 2.94 -11.71 -15.58
C LEU A 70 3.38 -12.81 -14.60
N LEU A 71 2.72 -13.96 -14.62
CA LEU A 71 3.08 -15.11 -13.78
C LEU A 71 4.46 -15.67 -14.14
N MET A 72 4.79 -15.73 -15.43
CA MET A 72 6.13 -16.13 -15.90
C MET A 72 7.21 -15.13 -15.50
N LYS A 73 6.92 -13.82 -15.59
CA LYS A 73 7.82 -12.77 -15.13
C LYS A 73 8.01 -12.80 -13.60
N TYR A 74 6.95 -13.10 -12.85
CA TYR A 74 7.04 -13.32 -11.41
C TYR A 74 8.00 -14.48 -11.09
N LEU A 75 7.88 -15.63 -11.77
CA LEU A 75 8.82 -16.76 -11.61
C LEU A 75 10.26 -16.38 -11.92
N SER A 76 10.51 -15.65 -13.01
CA SER A 76 11.87 -15.27 -13.36
C SER A 76 12.52 -14.39 -12.28
N VAL A 77 11.74 -13.45 -11.70
CA VAL A 77 12.22 -12.58 -10.63
C VAL A 77 12.50 -13.38 -9.36
N GLN A 78 11.64 -14.35 -9.01
CA GLN A 78 11.87 -15.18 -7.83
C GLN A 78 13.10 -16.08 -7.98
N ARG A 79 13.28 -16.70 -9.16
CA ARG A 79 14.49 -17.46 -9.51
C ARG A 79 15.76 -16.61 -9.44
N GLU A 80 15.70 -15.35 -9.85
CA GLU A 80 16.85 -14.46 -9.78
C GLU A 80 17.21 -14.11 -8.32
N LYS A 81 16.21 -13.87 -7.46
CA LYS A 81 16.41 -13.67 -6.02
C LYS A 81 17.01 -14.89 -5.32
N SER A 82 16.71 -16.10 -5.81
CA SER A 82 17.15 -17.35 -5.20
C SER A 82 18.56 -17.78 -5.59
N ARG A 83 19.18 -17.17 -6.62
CA ARG A 83 20.53 -17.51 -7.13
C ARG A 83 21.64 -17.50 -6.07
N LYS A 84 21.48 -16.70 -5.02
CA LYS A 84 22.45 -16.57 -3.92
C LYS A 84 22.44 -17.74 -2.92
N TYR A 85 21.45 -18.63 -3.00
CA TYR A 85 21.28 -19.75 -2.06
C TYR A 85 21.76 -21.07 -2.65
N SER A 86 21.84 -22.12 -1.81
CA SER A 86 22.25 -23.46 -2.24
C SER A 86 21.27 -24.08 -3.23
N GLN A 87 21.74 -25.04 -4.04
CA GLN A 87 20.91 -25.74 -5.02
C GLN A 87 19.70 -26.43 -4.38
N SER A 88 19.89 -27.10 -3.23
CA SER A 88 18.80 -27.74 -2.49
C SER A 88 17.71 -26.73 -2.08
N TRP A 89 18.13 -25.57 -1.56
CA TRP A 89 17.22 -24.48 -1.20
C TRP A 89 16.48 -23.94 -2.43
N GLN A 90 17.19 -23.73 -3.54
CA GLN A 90 16.58 -23.28 -4.80
C GLN A 90 15.52 -24.27 -5.31
N HIS A 91 15.79 -25.58 -5.27
CA HIS A 91 14.84 -26.60 -5.69
C HIS A 91 13.57 -26.63 -4.84
N GLN A 92 13.72 -26.60 -3.50
CA GLN A 92 12.59 -26.59 -2.59
C GLN A 92 11.72 -25.34 -2.79
N HIS A 93 12.33 -24.15 -2.82
CA HIS A 93 11.60 -22.91 -3.02
C HIS A 93 10.97 -22.78 -4.40
N THR A 94 11.61 -23.31 -5.46
CA THR A 94 11.01 -23.36 -6.79
C THR A 94 9.73 -24.21 -6.79
N ALA A 95 9.71 -25.32 -6.06
CA ALA A 95 8.52 -26.16 -5.94
C ALA A 95 7.37 -25.42 -5.23
N ASP A 96 7.68 -24.67 -4.17
CA ASP A 96 6.69 -23.88 -3.44
C ASP A 96 6.17 -22.67 -4.26
N GLU A 97 7.04 -22.03 -5.04
CA GLU A 97 6.64 -20.97 -5.98
C GLU A 97 5.72 -21.50 -7.08
N LEU A 98 6.01 -22.68 -7.64
CA LEU A 98 5.17 -23.32 -8.65
C LEU A 98 3.81 -23.72 -8.08
N LYS A 99 3.76 -24.27 -6.86
CA LYS A 99 2.48 -24.53 -6.16
C LYS A 99 1.67 -23.25 -5.97
N THR A 100 2.33 -22.17 -5.56
CA THR A 100 1.70 -20.85 -5.39
C THR A 100 1.06 -20.37 -6.68
N ILE A 101 1.76 -20.51 -7.82
CA ILE A 101 1.25 -20.10 -9.12
C ILE A 101 0.13 -21.01 -9.60
N ALA A 102 0.23 -22.31 -9.41
CA ALA A 102 -0.84 -23.24 -9.73
C ALA A 102 -2.12 -22.87 -8.96
N ALA A 103 -2.01 -22.54 -7.66
CA ALA A 103 -3.14 -22.07 -6.86
C ALA A 103 -3.71 -20.75 -7.41
N ALA A 104 -2.86 -19.79 -7.80
CA ALA A 104 -3.30 -18.54 -8.40
C ALA A 104 -4.03 -18.77 -9.74
N VAL A 105 -3.47 -19.60 -10.63
CA VAL A 105 -4.08 -19.94 -11.93
C VAL A 105 -5.44 -20.64 -11.73
N ASN A 106 -5.52 -21.57 -10.79
CA ASN A 106 -6.78 -22.25 -10.46
C ASN A 106 -7.83 -21.25 -9.97
N TYR A 107 -7.47 -20.37 -9.03
CA TYR A 107 -8.38 -19.34 -8.53
C TYR A 107 -8.90 -18.42 -9.65
N LEU A 108 -8.00 -17.96 -10.51
CA LEU A 108 -8.34 -17.11 -11.66
C LEU A 108 -9.28 -17.85 -12.61
N SER A 109 -9.01 -19.13 -12.91
CA SER A 109 -9.85 -19.96 -13.76
C SER A 109 -11.22 -20.24 -13.16
N GLU A 110 -11.30 -20.58 -11.87
CA GLU A 110 -12.54 -20.86 -11.15
C GLU A 110 -13.47 -19.63 -11.10
N HIS A 111 -12.89 -18.44 -11.11
CA HIS A 111 -13.62 -17.18 -11.11
C HIS A 111 -13.78 -16.54 -12.49
N GLY A 112 -13.39 -17.24 -13.56
CA GLY A 112 -13.54 -16.75 -14.93
C GLY A 112 -12.72 -15.51 -15.24
N ILE A 113 -11.61 -15.30 -14.52
CA ILE A 113 -10.70 -14.17 -14.69
C ILE A 113 -9.61 -14.57 -15.69
N SER A 114 -9.75 -14.09 -16.92
CA SER A 114 -8.93 -14.46 -18.06
C SER A 114 -7.92 -13.39 -18.47
N ASN A 115 -8.15 -12.14 -18.07
CA ASN A 115 -7.33 -10.99 -18.45
C ASN A 115 -7.15 -10.00 -17.30
N LEU A 116 -6.32 -8.98 -17.54
CA LEU A 116 -5.95 -8.01 -16.52
C LEU A 116 -7.11 -7.09 -16.12
N ASP A 117 -7.99 -6.75 -17.07
CA ASP A 117 -9.15 -5.89 -16.81
C ASP A 117 -10.18 -6.61 -15.93
N GLU A 118 -10.42 -7.90 -16.18
CA GLU A 118 -11.26 -8.76 -15.33
C GLU A 118 -10.66 -8.95 -13.93
N LEU A 119 -9.32 -9.07 -13.84
CA LEU A 119 -8.64 -9.17 -12.54
C LEU A 119 -8.78 -7.87 -11.75
N ASP A 120 -8.59 -6.72 -12.40
CA ASP A 120 -8.73 -5.39 -11.78
C ASP A 120 -10.17 -5.12 -11.34
N ALA A 121 -11.15 -5.48 -12.16
CA ALA A 121 -12.57 -5.37 -11.82
C ALA A 121 -12.95 -6.28 -10.63
N SER A 122 -12.44 -7.51 -10.61
CA SER A 122 -12.66 -8.45 -9.50
C SER A 122 -12.04 -7.93 -8.20
N LEU A 123 -10.81 -7.43 -8.26
CA LEU A 123 -10.12 -6.84 -7.11
C LEU A 123 -10.84 -5.60 -6.58
N SER A 124 -11.31 -4.72 -7.48
CA SER A 124 -12.09 -3.54 -7.12
C SER A 124 -13.40 -3.92 -6.42
N SER A 125 -14.15 -4.88 -6.97
CA SER A 125 -15.38 -5.39 -6.35
C SER A 125 -15.14 -5.99 -4.96
N VAL A 126 -14.07 -6.77 -4.78
CA VAL A 126 -13.72 -7.32 -3.46
C VAL A 126 -13.35 -6.21 -2.48
N SER A 127 -12.60 -5.21 -2.93
CA SER A 127 -12.23 -4.03 -2.12
C SER A 127 -13.47 -3.25 -1.65
N ASP A 128 -14.41 -2.98 -2.55
CA ASP A 128 -15.65 -2.25 -2.23
C ASP A 128 -16.53 -3.02 -1.23
N ARG A 129 -16.62 -4.35 -1.38
CA ARG A 129 -17.30 -5.22 -0.42
C ARG A 129 -16.62 -5.19 0.94
N ALA A 130 -15.29 -5.30 0.98
CA ALA A 130 -14.52 -5.24 2.22
C ALA A 130 -14.71 -3.90 2.94
N TYR A 131 -14.70 -2.78 2.19
CA TYR A 131 -14.99 -1.46 2.72
C TYR A 131 -16.41 -1.38 3.31
N SER A 132 -17.40 -1.86 2.56
CA SER A 132 -18.80 -1.87 2.99
C SER A 132 -19.03 -2.69 4.26
N ILE A 133 -18.41 -3.88 4.35
CA ILE A 133 -18.45 -4.73 5.54
C ILE A 133 -17.81 -4.01 6.72
N ARG A 134 -16.64 -3.39 6.52
CA ARG A 134 -15.94 -2.66 7.59
C ARG A 134 -16.76 -1.46 8.09
N ALA A 135 -17.39 -0.73 7.19
CA ALA A 135 -18.28 0.38 7.53
C ALA A 135 -19.48 -0.12 8.36
N GLY A 136 -20.14 -1.19 7.92
CA GLY A 136 -21.24 -1.83 8.66
C GLY A 136 -20.81 -2.34 10.03
N MET A 137 -19.63 -2.94 10.14
CA MET A 137 -19.07 -3.42 11.40
C MET A 137 -18.84 -2.28 12.38
N LYS A 138 -18.32 -1.13 11.92
CA LYS A 138 -18.14 0.06 12.76
C LYS A 138 -19.48 0.56 13.31
N THR A 139 -20.51 0.65 12.48
CA THR A 139 -21.86 1.04 12.92
C THR A 139 -22.45 0.05 13.92
N ALA A 140 -22.27 -1.26 13.69
CA ALA A 140 -22.71 -2.29 14.61
C ALA A 140 -21.99 -2.21 15.96
N GLU A 141 -20.67 -1.97 15.96
CA GLU A 141 -19.87 -1.78 17.17
C GLU A 141 -20.32 -0.56 17.99
N GLU A 142 -20.55 0.57 17.33
CA GLU A 142 -21.08 1.78 17.98
C GLU A 142 -22.47 1.54 18.59
N ARG A 143 -23.34 0.82 17.89
CA ARG A 143 -24.66 0.42 18.41
C ARG A 143 -24.52 -0.51 19.60
N MET A 144 -23.61 -1.49 19.55
CA MET A 144 -23.34 -2.42 20.65
C MET A 144 -22.88 -1.68 21.91
N LYS A 145 -21.94 -0.72 21.78
CA LYS A 145 -21.49 0.11 22.90
C LYS A 145 -22.62 0.92 23.53
N LYS A 146 -23.51 1.50 22.70
CA LYS A 146 -24.69 2.23 23.20
C LYS A 146 -25.65 1.31 23.95
N LEU A 147 -25.92 0.11 23.41
CA LEU A 147 -26.79 -0.88 24.05
C LEU A 147 -26.19 -1.40 25.36
N GLN A 148 -24.89 -1.67 25.39
CA GLN A 148 -24.20 -2.12 26.61
C GLN A 148 -24.31 -1.07 27.73
N LYS A 149 -24.09 0.21 27.41
CA LYS A 149 -24.32 1.30 28.37
C LYS A 149 -25.77 1.39 28.83
N LEU A 150 -26.74 1.23 27.93
CA LEU A 150 -28.16 1.22 28.31
C LEU A 150 -28.49 0.05 29.24
N ILE A 151 -27.91 -1.13 29.01
CA ILE A 151 -28.08 -2.29 29.90
C ILE A 151 -27.45 -2.02 31.28
N GLU A 152 -26.23 -1.48 31.31
CA GLU A 152 -25.53 -1.14 32.55
C GLU A 152 -26.31 -0.12 33.39
N TYR A 153 -26.68 1.01 32.79
CA TYR A 153 -27.49 2.02 33.48
C TYR A 153 -28.91 1.51 33.80
N GLY A 154 -29.49 0.65 32.96
CA GLY A 154 -30.76 -0.02 33.25
C GLY A 154 -30.70 -0.85 34.52
N LYS A 155 -29.63 -1.64 34.71
CA LYS A 155 -29.39 -2.42 35.93
C LYS A 155 -29.25 -1.51 37.16
N ASN A 156 -28.37 -0.51 37.10
CA ASN A 156 -28.17 0.44 38.21
C ASN A 156 -29.47 1.17 38.57
N TYR A 157 -30.26 1.54 37.57
CA TYR A 157 -31.56 2.16 37.79
C TYR A 157 -32.49 1.24 38.57
N THR A 158 -32.63 -0.02 38.15
CA THR A 158 -33.52 -0.98 38.83
C THR A 158 -33.03 -1.40 40.21
N GLU A 159 -31.71 -1.56 40.38
CA GLU A 159 -31.09 -2.04 41.62
C GLU A 159 -31.19 -1.01 42.74
N TYR A 160 -30.95 0.26 42.43
CA TYR A 160 -30.92 1.34 43.42
C TYR A 160 -32.21 2.15 43.51
N LYS A 161 -33.21 1.84 42.68
CA LYS A 161 -34.55 2.48 42.76
C LYS A 161 -35.19 2.38 44.15
N PRO A 162 -35.14 1.24 44.86
CA PRO A 162 -35.71 1.15 46.21
C PRO A 162 -35.07 2.14 47.20
N ILE A 163 -33.75 2.34 47.12
CA ILE A 163 -33.00 3.28 47.97
C ILE A 163 -33.44 4.72 47.68
N HIS A 164 -33.56 5.07 46.40
CA HIS A 164 -34.05 6.39 46.00
C HIS A 164 -35.53 6.60 46.43
N ASP A 165 -36.38 5.60 46.23
CA ASP A 165 -37.80 5.66 46.60
C ASP A 165 -37.99 5.78 48.12
N GLU A 166 -37.14 5.13 48.92
CA GLU A 166 -37.10 5.27 50.37
C GLU A 166 -36.64 6.66 50.80
N LEU A 167 -35.58 7.19 50.17
CA LEU A 167 -35.15 8.55 50.37
C LEU A 167 -36.27 9.58 50.08
N LYS A 168 -37.06 9.39 49.02
CA LYS A 168 -38.19 10.29 48.66
C LYS A 168 -39.26 10.35 49.76
N LYS A 169 -39.42 9.29 50.55
CA LYS A 169 -40.36 9.22 51.68
C LYS A 169 -39.83 9.91 52.94
N LEU A 170 -38.52 10.06 53.08
CA LEU A 170 -37.90 10.71 54.23
C LEU A 170 -37.99 12.24 54.12
N GLN A 171 -38.55 12.86 55.16
CA GLN A 171 -38.56 14.32 55.35
C GLN A 171 -37.66 14.70 56.52
N ASN A 172 -36.99 15.85 56.41
CA ASN A 172 -36.23 16.42 57.51
C ASN A 172 -37.18 17.20 58.44
N GLY A 173 -37.37 16.66 59.65
CA GLY A 173 -37.80 17.43 60.81
C GLY A 173 -36.61 17.82 61.68
N TRP A 174 -36.75 17.81 63.00
CA TRP A 174 -35.66 18.13 63.95
C TRP A 174 -34.49 17.11 63.99
N THR A 175 -34.58 15.97 63.31
CA THR A 175 -33.67 14.81 63.50
C THR A 175 -32.73 14.51 62.32
N ASN A 176 -32.68 15.36 61.28
CA ASN A 176 -31.82 15.21 60.08
C ASN A 176 -31.75 13.77 59.52
N LYS A 177 -32.89 13.07 59.54
CA LYS A 177 -32.98 11.65 59.16
C LYS A 177 -32.69 11.43 57.67
N ARG A 178 -33.13 12.36 56.82
CA ARG A 178 -32.90 12.29 55.38
C ARG A 178 -31.41 12.46 55.07
N ASP A 179 -30.77 13.45 55.67
CA ASP A 179 -29.35 13.75 55.41
C ASP A 179 -28.44 12.57 55.81
N LYS A 180 -28.73 11.93 56.96
CA LYS A 180 -28.01 10.73 57.40
C LYS A 180 -28.20 9.55 56.45
N TYR A 181 -29.40 9.38 55.89
CA TYR A 181 -29.68 8.34 54.90
C TYR A 181 -29.00 8.63 53.56
N GLU A 182 -29.00 9.88 53.11
CA GLU A 182 -28.26 10.31 51.91
C GLU A 182 -26.76 10.08 52.05
N GLU A 183 -26.20 10.34 53.24
CA GLU A 183 -24.78 10.13 53.51
C GLU A 183 -24.44 8.63 53.58
N ALA A 184 -25.30 7.81 54.18
CA ALA A 184 -25.11 6.36 54.26
C ALA A 184 -25.22 5.65 52.89
N HIS A 185 -26.09 6.14 52.00
CA HIS A 185 -26.34 5.57 50.67
C HIS A 185 -25.81 6.44 49.52
N ARG A 186 -24.80 7.26 49.80
CA ARG A 186 -24.31 8.28 48.86
C ARG A 186 -23.85 7.68 47.54
N ALA A 187 -23.18 6.52 47.58
CA ALA A 187 -22.65 5.86 46.39
C ALA A 187 -23.78 5.33 45.49
N GLU A 188 -24.76 4.65 46.10
CA GLU A 188 -25.91 4.06 45.45
C GLU A 188 -26.82 5.13 44.84
N LEU A 189 -27.08 6.21 45.59
CA LEU A 189 -27.83 7.37 45.08
C LEU A 189 -27.11 8.06 43.93
N THR A 190 -25.77 8.13 43.96
CA THR A 190 -24.98 8.67 42.85
C THR A 190 -25.11 7.82 41.60
N LEU A 191 -25.01 6.49 41.73
CA LEU A 191 -25.19 5.55 40.63
C LEU A 191 -26.61 5.57 40.06
N TRP A 192 -27.63 5.63 40.93
CA TRP A 192 -29.03 5.76 40.52
C TRP A 192 -29.29 7.06 39.76
N ASN A 193 -28.80 8.19 40.29
CA ASN A 193 -28.97 9.51 39.64
C ASN A 193 -28.28 9.56 38.27
N ALA A 194 -27.06 9.00 38.16
CA ALA A 194 -26.36 8.91 36.89
C ALA A 194 -27.14 8.04 35.89
N ALA A 195 -27.67 6.90 36.34
CA ALA A 195 -28.50 6.01 35.53
C ALA A 195 -29.79 6.67 35.06
N SER A 196 -30.53 7.31 35.97
CA SER A 196 -31.76 8.03 35.67
C SER A 196 -31.53 9.09 34.59
N ARG A 197 -30.49 9.93 34.76
CA ARG A 197 -30.13 10.97 33.77
C ARG A 197 -29.72 10.38 32.42
N TYR A 198 -28.91 9.33 32.41
CA TYR A 198 -28.46 8.69 31.17
C TYR A 198 -29.60 8.05 30.40
N LEU A 199 -30.47 7.29 31.08
CA LEU A 199 -31.63 6.64 30.48
C LEU A 199 -32.62 7.67 29.94
N HIS A 200 -32.91 8.75 30.68
CA HIS A 200 -33.78 9.85 30.21
C HIS A 200 -33.25 10.51 28.93
N ALA A 201 -31.94 10.68 28.81
CA ALA A 201 -31.33 11.33 27.65
C ALA A 201 -31.24 10.42 26.41
N ASN A 202 -31.10 9.10 26.60
CA ASN A 202 -30.75 8.17 25.52
C ASN A 202 -31.88 7.21 25.12
N LEU A 203 -32.97 7.13 25.89
CA LEU A 203 -34.14 6.34 25.52
C LEU A 203 -35.04 7.08 24.51
N PRO A 204 -35.64 6.37 23.52
CA PRO A 204 -36.54 6.99 22.56
C PRO A 204 -37.75 7.65 23.25
N LYS A 205 -38.26 8.76 22.70
CA LYS A 205 -39.38 9.52 23.31
C LYS A 205 -40.65 8.69 23.56
N GLY A 206 -40.83 7.55 22.88
CA GLY A 206 -41.95 6.62 23.06
C GLY A 206 -41.79 5.59 24.19
N THR A 207 -40.61 5.44 24.81
CA THR A 207 -40.38 4.54 25.95
C THR A 207 -40.52 5.24 27.31
N LYS A 208 -40.98 6.49 27.30
CA LYS A 208 -41.27 7.31 28.50
C LYS A 208 -42.45 6.80 29.35
N THR A 209 -43.12 5.74 28.90
CA THR A 209 -44.16 5.02 29.64
C THR A 209 -43.59 4.02 30.65
N LEU A 210 -42.28 3.75 30.62
CA LEU A 210 -41.60 3.11 31.75
C LEU A 210 -41.60 4.10 32.93
N PRO A 211 -41.80 3.65 34.17
CA PRO A 211 -41.87 4.50 35.37
C PRO A 211 -40.48 5.02 35.75
N ILE A 212 -39.84 5.69 34.80
CA ILE A 212 -38.58 6.42 34.88
C ILE A 212 -38.88 7.92 35.07
N ALA A 213 -40.10 8.33 34.74
CA ALA A 213 -40.64 9.66 34.99
C ALA A 213 -41.72 9.60 36.09
N GLU A 214 -41.30 9.77 37.34
CA GLU A 214 -42.00 10.53 38.41
C GLU A 214 -41.21 10.59 39.73
#